data_AF-A0A920KB92-F1
#
_entry.id   AF-A0A920KB92-F1
#
_cell.length_a   1.000
_cell.length_b   1.000
_cell.length_c   1.000
_cell.angle_alpha   90.00
_cell.angle_beta   90.00
_cell.angle_gamma   90.00
#
_symmetry.space_group_name_H-M   'P 1'
#
loop_
_entity.id
_entity.type
_entity.pdbx_description
1 polymer ?
#
loop_
_entity_poly.entity_id
_entity_poly.type
_entity_poly.pdbx_seq_one_letter_code
_entity_poly.pdbx_strand_id
1 'polypeptide(L)' 'MLPCRVGTEKAVKLMEQDNWDIDLLSELAATMQDASICGLGQAASNPLVSAIRFFKEEF' A
#
# COMPACT_ATOMS: atom_id res chain seq x y z
N MET A 1 13.80 -1.27 7.18
CA MET A 1 12.75 -0.98 8.19
C MET A 1 11.62 -2.00 8.06
N LEU A 2 11.02 -2.47 9.17
CA LEU A 2 10.00 -3.54 9.15
C LEU A 2 8.72 -3.15 8.40
N PRO A 3 8.10 -1.96 8.60
CA PRO A 3 6.88 -1.57 7.89
C PRO A 3 7.05 -1.47 6.38
N CYS A 4 8.18 -0.90 5.90
CA CYS A 4 8.41 -0.80 4.46
C CYS A 4 8.67 -2.17 3.81
N ARG A 5 9.44 -3.04 4.47
CA ARG A 5 9.79 -4.36 3.91
C ARG A 5 8.57 -5.29 3.91
N VAL A 6 7.96 -5.49 5.07
CA VAL A 6 6.84 -6.43 5.22
C VAL A 6 5.56 -5.85 4.63
N GLY A 7 5.34 -4.55 4.77
CA GLY A 7 4.16 -3.89 4.21
C GLY A 7 4.14 -3.97 2.68
N THR A 8 5.27 -3.71 2.01
CA THR A 8 5.34 -3.84 0.54
C THR A 8 5.13 -5.28 0.09
N GLU A 9 5.72 -6.27 0.78
CA GLU A 9 5.50 -7.68 0.46
C GLU A 9 4.02 -8.09 0.63
N LYS A 10 3.36 -7.61 1.69
CA LYS A 10 1.93 -7.85 1.90
C LYS A 10 1.07 -7.17 0.83
N ALA A 11 1.39 -5.93 0.47
CA ALA A 11 0.68 -5.21 -0.58
C ALA A 11 0.76 -5.96 -1.91
N VAL A 12 1.94 -6.49 -2.28
CA VAL A 12 2.10 -7.31 -3.49
C VAL A 12 1.17 -8.52 -3.46
N LYS A 13 1.16 -9.30 -2.37
CA LYS A 13 0.28 -10.48 -2.25
C LYS A 13 -1.21 -10.15 -2.33
N LEU A 14 -1.62 -8.99 -1.83
CA LEU A 14 -3.00 -8.52 -1.94
C LEU A 14 -3.34 -8.08 -3.37
N MET A 15 -2.40 -7.43 -4.06
CA MET A 15 -2.55 -6.99 -5.45
C MET A 15 -2.47 -8.13 -6.48
N GLU A 16 -1.94 -9.30 -6.10
CA GLU A 16 -1.94 -10.52 -6.92
C GLU A 16 -3.31 -11.21 -7.02
N GLN A 17 -4.30 -10.74 -6.24
CA GLN A 17 -5.68 -11.24 -6.33
C GLN A 17 -6.44 -10.59 -7.48
N ASP A 18 -7.39 -11.32 -8.08
CA ASP A 18 -8.22 -10.82 -9.20
C ASP A 18 -9.09 -9.61 -8.82
N ASN A 19 -9.41 -9.45 -7.53
CA ASN A 19 -10.19 -8.33 -7.01
C ASN A 19 -9.45 -7.72 -5.83
N TRP A 20 -9.07 -6.45 -5.94
CA TRP A 20 -8.30 -5.81 -4.90
C TRP A 20 -9.19 -5.48 -3.70
N ASP A 21 -8.73 -5.85 -2.50
CA ASP A 21 -9.35 -5.36 -1.27
C ASP A 21 -8.85 -3.94 -1.00
N ILE A 22 -9.57 -2.97 -1.57
CA ILE A 22 -9.22 -1.55 -1.52
C ILE A 22 -9.18 -1.01 -0.07
N ASP A 23 -10.07 -1.48 0.79
CA ASP A 23 -10.13 -1.06 2.18
C ASP A 23 -8.90 -1.57 2.95
N LEU A 24 -8.56 -2.85 2.78
CA LEU A 24 -7.38 -3.45 3.39
C LEU A 24 -6.07 -2.85 2.85
N LEU A 25 -5.98 -2.61 1.55
CA LEU A 25 -4.82 -1.97 0.91
C LEU A 25 -4.64 -0.52 1.41
N SER A 26 -5.74 0.20 1.63
CA SER A 26 -5.70 1.57 2.16
C SER A 26 -5.25 1.61 3.62
N GLU A 27 -5.74 0.69 4.46
CA GLU A 27 -5.30 0.56 5.86
C GLU A 27 -3.81 0.18 5.95
N LEU A 28 -3.37 -0.74 5.08
CA LEU A 28 -1.97 -1.12 4.98
C LEU A 28 -1.09 0.06 4.55
N ALA A 29 -1.53 0.84 3.55
CA ALA A 29 -0.82 2.02 3.08
C ALA A 29 -0.67 3.09 4.18
N ALA A 30 -1.74 3.35 4.95
CA ALA A 30 -1.72 4.26 6.09
C ALA A 30 -0.77 3.77 7.18
N THR A 31 -0.85 2.49 7.53
CA THR A 31 0.04 1.86 8.53
C THR A 31 1.52 1.94 8.11
N MET A 32 1.81 1.70 6.83
CA MET A 32 3.17 1.82 6.30
C MET A 32 3.68 3.25 6.38
N GLN A 33 2.82 4.24 6.14
CA GLN A 33 3.18 5.65 6.22
C GLN A 33 3.44 6.08 7.67
N ASP A 34 2.53 5.79 8.58
CA ASP A 34 2.59 6.23 9.99
C ASP A 34 3.70 5.52 10.78
N ALA A 35 3.89 4.23 10.55
CA ALA A 35 4.89 3.44 11.27
C ALA A 35 6.31 3.63 10.70
N SER A 36 6.48 4.34 9.58
CA SER A 36 7.80 4.54 8.94
C SER A 36 8.55 5.74 9.51
N ILE A 37 9.81 5.53 9.93
CA ILE A 37 10.70 6.54 10.52
C ILE A 37 11.56 7.25 9.46
N CYS A 38 11.58 6.76 8.22
CA CYS A 38 12.32 7.36 7.13
C CYS A 38 11.37 7.80 6.01
N GLY A 39 11.72 8.89 5.33
CA GLY A 39 10.89 9.47 4.26
C GLY A 39 10.63 8.50 3.09
N LEU A 40 11.57 7.60 2.80
CA LEU A 40 11.35 6.55 1.79
C LEU A 40 10.23 5.60 2.20
N GLY A 41 10.20 5.20 3.47
CA GLY A 41 9.15 4.32 4.00
C GLY A 41 7.78 4.97 3.99
N GLN A 42 7.73 6.27 4.30
CA GLN A 42 6.52 7.07 4.25
C GLN A 42 5.98 7.21 2.83
N ALA A 43 6.88 7.36 1.84
CA ALA A 43 6.50 7.51 0.44
C ALA A 43 6.28 6.18 -0.30
N ALA A 44 6.62 5.03 0.30
CA ALA A 44 6.56 3.73 -0.37
C ALA A 44 5.14 3.32 -0.78
N SER A 45 4.12 3.76 -0.04
CA SER A 45 2.71 3.50 -0.37
C SER A 45 2.11 4.49 -1.38
N ASN A 46 2.82 5.56 -1.75
CA ASN A 46 2.29 6.59 -2.66
C ASN A 46 1.82 6.05 -4.02
N PRO A 47 2.53 5.12 -4.70
CA PRO A 47 2.06 4.58 -5.96
C PRO A 47 0.74 3.81 -5.81
N LEU A 48 0.60 3.02 -4.74
CA LEU A 48 -0.63 2.28 -4.43
C LEU A 48 -1.81 3.22 -4.17
N VAL A 49 -1.62 4.20 -3.28
CA VAL A 49 -2.66 5.19 -2.95
C VAL A 49 -3.07 5.99 -4.19
N SER A 50 -2.11 6.33 -5.06
CA SER A 50 -2.39 7.01 -6.33
C SER A 50 -3.19 6.13 -7.28
N ALA A 51 -2.82 4.85 -7.41
CA ALA A 51 -3.55 3.90 -8.25
C ALA A 51 -5.01 3.76 -7.81
N ILE A 52 -5.26 3.54 -6.52
CA ILE A 52 -6.60 3.45 -5.94
C ILE A 52 -7.38 4.76 -6.15
N ARG A 53 -6.73 5.92 -5.99
CA ARG A 53 -7.40 7.22 -6.12
C ARG A 53 -7.83 7.54 -7.56
N PHE A 54 -6.99 7.23 -8.54
CA PHE A 54 -7.19 7.65 -9.93
C PHE A 54 -7.79 6.56 -10.82
N PHE A 55 -7.62 5.30 -10.47
CA PHE A 55 -8.01 4.15 -11.29
C PHE A 55 -8.86 3.15 -10.50
N LYS A 56 -9.67 3.63 -9.54
CA LYS A 56 -10.53 2.78 -8.71
C LYS A 56 -11.45 1.85 -9.52
N GLU A 57 -11.83 2.26 -10.72
CA GLU A 57 -12.72 1.49 -11.60
C GLU A 57 -12.00 0.34 -12.33
N GLU A 58 -10.66 0.26 -12.26
CA GLU A 58 -9.86 -0.81 -12.87
C GLU A 58 -9.58 -1.99 -11.91
N PHE A 59 -9.95 -1.88 -10.63
CA PHE A 59 -9.58 -2.83 -9.57
C PHE A 59 -10.73 -3.22 -8.63
#